data_AF-F4NVG0-F1
#
_entry.id   AF-F4NVG0-F1
#
_cell.length_a   1.000
_cell.length_b   1.000
_cell.length_c   1.000
_cell.angle_alpha   90.00
_cell.angle_beta   90.00
_cell.angle_gamma   90.00
#
_symmetry.space_group_name_H-M   'P 1'
#
loop_
_entity.id
_entity.type
_entity.pdbx_description
1 polymer ?
#
loop_
_entity_poly.entity_id
_entity_poly.type
_entity_poly.pdbx_seq_one_letter_code
_entity_poly.pdbx_strand_id
1 'polypeptide(L)'
;MGIFPHKVTRNLSKYIDEHPDLTQYSDIIQVLRNSHIPSKKWFYNNLKGESVSSNDYNEMVFTHTNLYDLLNDYNNLDAKPGVEATKKLGNFFQSLNLDIHKNGIFVPRLTLKYLWHTKSKDCKFQLFKGNDELYHKYRDNLVGGPSIKKTTRIRKGKPCQGILGYDTNALYLWAISQDMPCGEHQVVQVYPDILKDVLDNTFFGMIECDIAVPEHLKEHFTGMPLIFKNVEITCNDLSSDTGTCQTRSQK
;
A
#
# COMPACT_ATOMS: atom_id res chain seq x y z
N MET A 1 -25.14 34.89 9.76
CA MET A 1 -24.36 34.62 8.54
C MET A 1 -23.47 33.44 8.87
N GLY A 2 -23.78 32.24 8.38
CA GLY A 2 -23.04 31.03 8.75
C GLY A 2 -21.67 31.01 8.08
N ILE A 3 -20.59 30.89 8.87
CA ILE A 3 -19.23 30.74 8.37
C ILE A 3 -18.93 29.24 8.33
N PHE A 4 -18.75 28.68 7.12
CA PHE A 4 -18.27 27.31 6.97
C PHE A 4 -16.75 27.25 7.21
N PRO A 5 -16.25 26.38 8.10
CA PRO A 5 -14.83 26.26 8.36
C PRO A 5 -14.06 25.84 7.11
N HIS A 6 -13.07 26.65 6.73
CA HIS A 6 -12.23 26.43 5.56
C HIS A 6 -11.31 25.19 5.63
N LYS A 7 -11.31 24.45 6.75
CA LYS A 7 -10.45 23.28 6.99
C LYS A 7 -11.15 22.24 7.88
N VAL A 8 -11.73 21.20 7.26
CA VAL A 8 -12.34 20.03 7.95
C VAL A 8 -11.26 19.07 8.48
N THR A 9 -10.15 19.60 9.00
CA THR A 9 -9.07 18.82 9.64
C THR A 9 -8.77 19.28 11.06
N ARG A 10 -9.47 20.30 11.57
CA ARG A 10 -9.44 20.62 13.01
C ARG A 10 -10.47 19.76 13.73
N ASN A 11 -10.08 19.21 14.88
CA ASN A 11 -10.98 18.56 15.83
C ASN A 11 -12.18 19.49 16.07
N LEU A 12 -13.38 19.02 15.75
CA LEU A 12 -14.61 19.84 15.77
C LEU A 12 -14.81 20.52 17.12
N SER A 13 -14.48 19.82 18.22
CA SER A 13 -14.57 20.33 19.59
C SER A 13 -13.66 21.55 19.79
N LYS A 14 -12.39 21.45 19.33
CA LYS A 14 -11.44 22.57 19.41
C LYS A 14 -11.87 23.78 18.57
N TYR A 15 -12.51 23.54 17.43
CA TYR A 15 -13.02 24.62 16.58
C TYR A 15 -14.22 25.34 17.23
N ILE A 16 -15.11 24.60 17.90
CA ILE A 16 -16.23 25.18 18.65
C ILE A 16 -15.72 26.00 19.86
N ASP A 17 -14.70 25.51 20.56
CA ASP A 17 -14.07 26.24 21.68
C ASP A 17 -13.42 27.56 21.22
N GLU A 18 -12.80 27.57 20.03
CA GLU A 18 -12.19 28.77 19.41
C GLU A 18 -13.25 29.77 18.88
N HIS A 19 -14.50 29.34 18.73
CA HIS A 19 -15.60 30.12 18.14
C HIS A 19 -16.91 29.95 18.94
N PRO A 20 -16.96 30.45 20.19
CA PRO A 20 -18.09 30.25 21.10
C PRO A 20 -19.38 30.93 20.65
N ASP A 21 -19.30 31.82 19.65
CA ASP A 21 -20.43 32.48 18.99
C ASP A 21 -21.16 31.57 17.99
N LEU A 22 -20.56 30.43 17.62
CA LEU A 22 -21.19 29.47 16.73
C LEU A 22 -22.24 28.63 17.48
N THR A 23 -23.50 28.90 17.19
CA THR A 23 -24.62 28.07 17.63
C THR A 23 -24.87 26.94 16.65
N GLN A 24 -24.97 25.70 17.15
CA GLN A 24 -25.39 24.56 16.32
C GLN A 24 -26.85 24.75 15.87
N TYR A 25 -27.09 24.61 14.57
CA TYR A 25 -28.44 24.60 14.04
C TYR A 25 -29.16 23.31 14.44
N SER A 26 -30.39 23.45 14.95
CA SER A 26 -31.25 22.31 15.33
C SER A 26 -31.75 21.52 14.12
N ASP A 27 -32.02 22.20 12.99
CA ASP A 27 -32.37 21.59 11.71
C ASP A 27 -31.46 22.11 10.59
N ILE A 28 -30.34 21.41 10.41
CA ILE A 28 -29.35 21.75 9.37
C ILE A 28 -29.94 21.59 7.96
N ILE A 29 -30.87 20.67 7.75
CA ILE A 29 -31.45 20.39 6.43
C ILE A 29 -32.30 21.57 5.99
N GLN A 30 -33.14 22.10 6.88
CA GLN A 30 -33.94 23.28 6.61
C GLN A 30 -33.05 24.50 6.33
N VAL A 31 -31.96 24.67 7.08
CA VAL A 31 -30.98 25.75 6.84
C VAL A 31 -30.36 25.64 5.45
N LEU A 32 -29.93 24.44 5.04
CA LEU A 32 -29.32 24.23 3.72
C LEU A 32 -30.32 24.44 2.57
N ARG A 33 -31.58 24.03 2.75
CA ARG A 33 -32.65 24.27 1.75
C ARG A 33 -32.96 25.75 1.55
N ASN A 34 -32.84 26.55 2.61
CA ASN A 34 -33.05 27.99 2.56
C ASN A 34 -31.78 28.78 2.20
N SER A 35 -30.63 28.10 2.03
CA SER A 35 -29.35 28.73 1.72
C SER A 35 -29.11 28.77 0.22
N HIS A 36 -28.70 29.93 -0.29
CA HIS A 36 -28.22 30.06 -1.67
C HIS A 36 -26.88 29.36 -1.86
N ILE A 37 -26.59 28.98 -3.11
CA ILE A 37 -25.29 28.48 -3.50
C ILE A 37 -24.23 29.58 -3.28
N PRO A 38 -23.09 29.27 -2.63
CA PRO A 38 -22.04 30.25 -2.38
C PRO A 38 -21.55 30.91 -3.67
N SER A 39 -21.11 32.17 -3.57
CA SER A 39 -20.51 32.86 -4.71
C SER A 39 -19.23 32.16 -5.20
N LYS A 40 -18.93 32.25 -6.50
CA LYS A 40 -17.76 31.65 -7.17
C LYS A 40 -16.43 31.78 -6.43
N LYS A 41 -16.19 32.89 -5.72
CA LYS A 41 -14.96 33.14 -4.92
C LYS A 41 -14.68 32.05 -3.87
N TRP A 42 -15.71 31.35 -3.40
CA TRP A 42 -15.59 30.29 -2.40
C TRP A 42 -15.15 28.94 -2.98
N PHE A 43 -15.02 28.84 -4.31
CA PHE A 43 -14.62 27.63 -5.03
C PHE A 43 -13.18 27.77 -5.57
N TYR A 44 -12.22 28.00 -4.67
CA TYR A 44 -10.79 28.02 -4.98
C TYR A 44 -10.09 26.74 -4.48
N ASN A 45 -9.37 26.08 -5.37
CA ASN A 45 -8.64 24.85 -5.08
C ASN A 45 -7.17 25.16 -4.74
N ASN A 46 -6.83 25.15 -3.46
CA ASN A 46 -5.45 25.38 -2.99
C ASN A 46 -4.44 24.33 -3.49
N LEU A 47 -4.88 23.11 -3.80
CA LEU A 47 -3.98 22.05 -4.28
C LEU A 47 -3.58 22.25 -5.74
N LYS A 48 -4.46 22.86 -6.53
CA LYS A 48 -4.22 23.15 -7.95
C LYS A 48 -3.86 24.61 -8.22
N GLY A 49 -4.06 25.50 -7.25
CA GLY A 49 -3.81 26.93 -7.38
C GLY A 49 -4.83 27.66 -8.26
N GLU A 50 -6.00 27.07 -8.51
CA GLU A 50 -7.00 27.58 -9.48
C GLU A 50 -8.41 27.67 -8.89
N SER A 51 -9.22 28.60 -9.41
CA SER A 51 -10.67 28.68 -9.13
C SER A 51 -11.46 27.82 -10.11
N VAL A 52 -12.68 27.44 -9.72
CA VAL A 52 -13.67 26.88 -10.64
C VAL A 52 -13.84 27.78 -11.88
N SER A 53 -14.05 27.18 -13.05
CA SER A 53 -14.28 27.94 -14.28
C SER A 53 -15.63 28.70 -14.18
N SER A 54 -15.81 29.75 -14.99
CA SER A 54 -17.11 30.44 -15.04
C SER A 54 -18.21 29.55 -15.59
N ASN A 55 -17.86 28.65 -16.53
CA ASN A 55 -18.82 27.76 -17.15
C ASN A 55 -19.35 26.75 -16.12
N ASP A 56 -18.45 26.04 -15.41
CA ASP A 56 -18.85 25.03 -14.43
C ASP A 56 -19.61 25.65 -13.25
N TYR A 57 -19.22 26.86 -12.82
CA TYR A 57 -19.95 27.57 -11.77
C TYR A 57 -21.38 27.94 -12.23
N ASN A 58 -21.54 28.44 -13.46
CA ASN A 58 -22.85 28.79 -13.99
C ASN A 58 -23.72 27.54 -14.15
N GLU A 59 -23.17 26.43 -14.62
CA GLU A 59 -23.87 25.15 -14.73
C GLU A 59 -24.32 24.65 -13.35
N MET A 60 -23.44 24.70 -12.34
CA MET A 60 -23.75 24.33 -10.95
C MET A 60 -24.92 25.17 -10.39
N VAL A 61 -24.89 26.49 -10.59
CA VAL A 61 -25.97 27.39 -10.14
C VAL A 61 -27.27 27.19 -10.94
N PHE A 62 -27.16 26.80 -12.22
CA PHE A 62 -28.31 26.55 -13.08
C PHE A 62 -29.02 25.22 -12.73
N THR A 63 -28.26 24.20 -12.35
CA THR A 63 -28.76 22.84 -12.09
C THR A 63 -29.26 22.60 -10.67
N HIS A 64 -28.94 23.49 -9.73
CA HIS A 64 -29.26 23.33 -8.31
C HIS A 64 -30.00 24.56 -7.77
N THR A 65 -31.06 24.35 -6.99
CA THR A 65 -31.89 25.46 -6.47
C THR A 65 -31.26 26.14 -5.25
N ASN A 66 -30.63 25.33 -4.39
CA ASN A 66 -30.11 25.74 -3.09
C ASN A 66 -28.88 24.89 -2.73
N LEU A 67 -28.24 25.22 -1.61
CA LEU A 67 -27.05 24.52 -1.14
C LEU A 67 -27.33 23.05 -0.78
N TYR A 68 -28.55 22.72 -0.32
CA TYR A 68 -28.92 21.34 -0.04
C TYR A 68 -28.90 20.48 -1.31
N ASP A 69 -29.48 20.96 -2.41
CA ASP A 69 -29.51 20.23 -3.69
C ASP A 69 -28.08 19.95 -4.18
N LEU A 70 -27.21 20.98 -4.14
CA LEU A 70 -25.80 20.86 -4.53
C LEU A 70 -25.05 19.83 -3.68
N LEU A 71 -25.19 19.89 -2.36
CA LEU A 71 -24.51 18.96 -1.46
C LEU A 71 -25.05 17.54 -1.58
N ASN A 72 -26.35 17.39 -1.81
CA ASN A 72 -26.97 16.08 -2.05
C ASN A 72 -26.46 15.47 -3.35
N ASP A 73 -26.36 16.25 -4.44
CA ASP A 73 -25.78 15.77 -5.69
C ASP A 73 -24.31 15.38 -5.52
N TYR A 74 -23.50 16.27 -4.91
CA TYR A 74 -22.10 15.98 -4.59
C TYR A 74 -21.94 14.68 -3.79
N ASN A 75 -22.70 14.51 -2.71
CA ASN A 75 -22.65 13.30 -1.89
C ASN A 75 -23.07 12.06 -2.68
N ASN A 76 -24.05 12.20 -3.58
CA ASN A 76 -24.46 11.11 -4.46
C ASN A 76 -23.37 10.75 -5.47
N LEU A 77 -22.65 11.73 -6.03
CA LEU A 77 -21.52 11.50 -6.92
C LEU A 77 -20.37 10.76 -6.22
N ASP A 78 -20.15 11.02 -4.93
CA ASP A 78 -19.13 10.31 -4.14
C ASP A 78 -19.61 8.91 -3.69
N ALA A 79 -20.87 8.78 -3.25
CA ALA A 79 -21.37 7.54 -2.64
C ALA A 79 -21.85 6.50 -3.66
N LYS A 80 -22.55 6.91 -4.73
CA LYS A 80 -23.14 5.98 -5.71
C LYS A 80 -22.10 5.06 -6.35
N PRO A 81 -20.91 5.55 -6.80
CA PRO A 81 -19.89 4.67 -7.37
C PRO A 81 -19.41 3.61 -6.36
N GLY A 82 -19.30 3.96 -5.08
CA GLY A 82 -18.94 3.03 -4.01
C GLY A 82 -19.98 1.92 -3.80
N VAL A 83 -21.27 2.26 -3.83
CA VAL A 83 -22.37 1.28 -3.76
C VAL A 83 -22.35 0.36 -4.97
N GLU A 84 -22.20 0.91 -6.18
CA GLU A 84 -22.13 0.13 -7.41
C GLU A 84 -20.92 -0.80 -7.46
N ALA A 85 -19.75 -0.31 -7.05
CA ALA A 85 -18.53 -1.10 -6.96
C ALA A 85 -18.68 -2.23 -5.94
N THR A 86 -19.28 -1.96 -4.78
CA THR A 86 -19.54 -2.97 -3.75
C THR A 86 -20.49 -4.04 -4.27
N LYS A 87 -21.54 -3.66 -5.01
CA LYS A 87 -22.45 -4.61 -5.65
C LYS A 87 -21.75 -5.49 -6.68
N LYS A 88 -20.91 -4.90 -7.55
CA LYS A 88 -20.12 -5.64 -8.55
C LYS A 88 -19.14 -6.61 -7.88
N LEU A 89 -18.45 -6.17 -6.82
CA LEU A 89 -17.56 -7.01 -6.03
C LEU A 89 -18.31 -8.16 -5.34
N GLY A 90 -19.49 -7.87 -4.80
CA GLY A 90 -20.40 -8.86 -4.23
C GLY A 90 -20.79 -9.94 -5.22
N ASN A 91 -21.22 -9.54 -6.42
CA ASN A 91 -21.57 -10.48 -7.50
C ASN A 91 -20.38 -11.36 -7.93
N PHE A 92 -19.18 -10.77 -8.03
CA PHE A 92 -17.97 -11.52 -8.37
C PHE A 92 -17.69 -12.61 -7.33
N PHE A 93 -17.63 -12.27 -6.03
CA PHE A 93 -17.38 -13.26 -5.00
C PHE A 93 -18.52 -14.27 -4.85
N GLN A 94 -19.75 -13.86 -5.12
CA GLN A 94 -20.89 -14.78 -5.16
C GLN A 94 -20.71 -15.84 -6.26
N SER A 95 -20.15 -15.50 -7.42
CA SER A 95 -19.80 -16.50 -8.44
C SER A 95 -18.71 -17.49 -7.99
N LEU A 96 -17.95 -17.14 -6.95
CA LEU A 96 -16.98 -18.01 -6.28
C LEU A 96 -17.56 -18.71 -5.04
N ASN A 97 -18.89 -18.69 -4.88
CA ASN A 97 -19.62 -19.22 -3.72
C ASN A 97 -19.20 -18.59 -2.38
N LEU A 98 -18.88 -17.29 -2.41
CA LEU A 98 -18.51 -16.49 -1.25
C LEU A 98 -19.41 -15.25 -1.11
N ASP A 99 -19.76 -14.92 0.13
CA ASP A 99 -20.54 -13.74 0.51
C ASP A 99 -19.63 -12.72 1.18
N ILE A 100 -19.52 -11.51 0.60
CA ILE A 100 -18.62 -10.45 1.06
C ILE A 100 -18.99 -9.90 2.45
N HIS A 101 -20.24 -10.08 2.91
CA HIS A 101 -20.70 -9.59 4.20
C HIS A 101 -20.61 -10.66 5.30
N LYS A 102 -20.65 -11.96 4.92
CA LYS A 102 -20.57 -13.07 5.87
C LYS A 102 -19.19 -13.71 5.96
N ASN A 103 -18.46 -13.78 4.86
CA ASN A 103 -17.22 -14.55 4.79
C ASN A 103 -15.96 -13.71 5.05
N GLY A 104 -16.03 -12.40 4.84
CA GLY A 104 -14.98 -11.48 5.19
C GLY A 104 -15.21 -10.10 4.61
N ILE A 105 -15.11 -9.08 5.45
CA ILE A 105 -15.27 -7.67 5.07
C ILE A 105 -14.14 -7.20 4.12
N PHE A 106 -13.00 -7.91 4.13
CA PHE A 106 -11.81 -7.56 3.35
C PHE A 106 -11.52 -8.59 2.26
N VAL A 107 -11.16 -8.09 1.06
CA VAL A 107 -10.78 -8.91 -0.09
C VAL A 107 -9.72 -9.98 0.23
N PRO A 108 -8.62 -9.70 0.97
CA PRO A 108 -7.62 -10.73 1.28
C PRO A 108 -8.20 -11.93 2.05
N ARG A 109 -9.16 -11.70 2.95
CA ARG A 109 -9.81 -12.78 3.70
C ARG A 109 -10.71 -13.62 2.79
N LEU A 110 -11.42 -12.99 1.87
CA LEU A 110 -12.24 -13.69 0.88
C LEU A 110 -11.36 -14.53 -0.05
N THR A 111 -10.27 -13.97 -0.56
CA THR A 111 -9.30 -14.67 -1.42
C THR A 111 -8.65 -15.84 -0.68
N LEU A 112 -8.24 -15.65 0.59
CA LEU A 112 -7.68 -16.73 1.41
C LEU A 112 -8.72 -17.84 1.62
N LYS A 113 -9.97 -17.48 1.93
CA LYS A 113 -11.04 -18.47 2.09
C LYS A 113 -11.31 -19.23 0.79
N TYR A 114 -11.34 -18.53 -0.34
CA TYR A 114 -11.46 -19.15 -1.66
C TYR A 114 -10.36 -20.17 -1.90
N LEU A 115 -9.09 -19.78 -1.67
CA LEU A 115 -7.92 -20.66 -1.78
C LEU A 115 -8.10 -21.96 -0.96
N TRP A 116 -8.53 -21.85 0.29
CA TRP A 116 -8.76 -23.03 1.13
C TRP A 116 -9.90 -23.93 0.64
N HIS A 117 -10.90 -23.36 -0.02
CA HIS A 117 -12.00 -24.14 -0.62
C HIS A 117 -11.61 -24.81 -1.94
N THR A 118 -10.68 -24.22 -2.69
CA THR A 118 -10.29 -24.71 -4.02
C THR A 118 -8.97 -25.48 -4.05
N LYS A 119 -8.19 -25.48 -2.97
CA LYS A 119 -6.93 -26.24 -2.92
C LYS A 119 -7.20 -27.73 -3.16
N SER A 120 -6.20 -28.43 -3.72
CA SER A 120 -6.23 -29.89 -3.79
C SER A 120 -6.37 -30.51 -2.40
N LYS A 121 -7.04 -31.66 -2.32
CA LYS A 121 -7.21 -32.42 -1.07
C LYS A 121 -5.86 -32.87 -0.50
N ASP A 122 -4.91 -33.19 -1.38
CA ASP A 122 -3.58 -33.67 -1.01
C ASP A 122 -2.62 -32.54 -0.65
N CYS A 123 -2.99 -31.28 -0.95
CA CYS A 123 -2.21 -30.13 -0.57
C CYS A 123 -2.33 -29.90 0.94
N LYS A 124 -1.26 -30.18 1.67
CA LYS A 124 -1.13 -29.94 3.11
C LYS A 124 -0.38 -28.64 3.34
N PHE A 125 -0.96 -27.77 4.15
CA PHE A 125 -0.30 -26.58 4.67
C PHE A 125 -0.12 -26.77 6.16
N GLN A 126 1.11 -26.65 6.63
CA GLN A 126 1.39 -26.65 8.05
C GLN A 126 1.52 -25.21 8.54
N LEU A 127 0.93 -24.95 9.71
CA LEU A 127 1.23 -23.74 10.45
C LEU A 127 2.49 -24.00 11.28
N PHE A 128 3.27 -22.97 11.58
CA PHE A 128 4.42 -23.05 12.49
C PHE A 128 4.05 -23.32 13.96
N LYS A 129 2.83 -23.80 14.24
CA LYS A 129 2.34 -24.03 15.60
C LYS A 129 3.22 -25.08 16.30
N GLY A 130 3.83 -24.69 17.41
CA GLY A 130 4.75 -25.55 18.17
C GLY A 130 6.20 -25.48 17.71
N ASN A 131 6.53 -24.61 16.74
CA ASN A 131 7.89 -24.34 16.30
C ASN A 131 8.12 -22.83 16.12
N ASP A 132 8.12 -22.12 17.26
CA ASP A 132 8.26 -20.66 17.30
C ASP A 132 9.63 -20.21 16.77
N GLU A 133 10.68 -20.99 17.00
CA GLU A 133 12.02 -20.69 16.46
C GLU A 133 11.99 -20.64 14.93
N LEU A 134 11.41 -21.66 14.29
CA LEU A 134 11.29 -21.70 12.84
C LEU A 134 10.40 -20.56 12.32
N TYR A 135 9.29 -20.26 13.01
CA TYR A 135 8.44 -19.12 12.68
C TYR A 135 9.24 -17.82 12.64
N HIS A 136 10.03 -17.54 13.68
CA HIS A 136 10.86 -16.34 13.77
C HIS A 136 11.95 -16.33 12.70
N LYS A 137 12.63 -17.45 12.45
CA LYS A 137 13.61 -17.56 11.35
C LYS A 137 12.99 -17.18 9.99
N TYR A 138 11.80 -17.68 9.66
CA TYR A 138 11.13 -17.30 8.41
C TYR A 138 10.68 -15.84 8.41
N ARG A 139 10.07 -15.38 9.51
CA ARG A 139 9.54 -14.02 9.62
C ARG A 139 10.64 -12.96 9.50
N ASP A 140 11.75 -13.15 10.20
CA ASP A 140 12.82 -12.16 10.28
C ASP A 140 13.59 -12.05 8.96
N ASN A 141 13.63 -13.14 8.19
CA ASN A 141 14.22 -13.17 6.84
C ASN A 141 13.22 -12.88 5.72
N LEU A 142 11.94 -12.59 6.04
CA LEU A 142 10.96 -12.19 5.04
C LEU A 142 11.23 -10.74 4.60
N VAL A 143 11.53 -10.56 3.32
CA VAL A 143 11.80 -9.26 2.72
C VAL A 143 10.76 -8.91 1.66
N GLY A 144 10.50 -7.62 1.49
CA GLY A 144 9.62 -7.09 0.45
C GLY A 144 10.26 -7.10 -0.94
N GLY A 145 9.52 -6.60 -1.93
CA GLY A 145 10.07 -6.39 -3.26
C GLY A 145 11.22 -5.36 -3.26
N PRO A 146 12.29 -5.58 -4.03
CA PRO A 146 13.42 -4.65 -4.08
C PRO A 146 13.03 -3.36 -4.79
N SER A 147 13.27 -2.21 -4.14
CA SER A 147 13.15 -0.88 -4.74
C SER A 147 14.52 -0.22 -4.77
N ILE A 148 15.19 -0.28 -5.93
CA ILE A 148 16.58 0.15 -6.09
C ILE A 148 16.64 1.33 -7.04
N LYS A 149 17.07 2.48 -6.52
CA LYS A 149 17.33 3.67 -7.33
C LYS A 149 18.80 3.68 -7.75
N LYS A 150 19.07 3.37 -9.01
CA LYS A 150 20.39 3.61 -9.60
C LYS A 150 20.50 5.07 -10.03
N THR A 151 21.46 5.81 -9.47
CA THR A 151 21.92 7.08 -10.04
C THR A 151 22.64 6.78 -11.35
N THR A 152 21.92 6.85 -12.46
CA THR A 152 22.53 6.73 -13.77
C THR A 152 23.11 8.08 -14.17
N ARG A 153 24.43 8.15 -14.37
CA ARG A 153 25.06 9.27 -15.08
C ARG A 153 24.78 9.08 -16.55
N ILE A 154 23.54 9.26 -17.00
CA ILE A 154 23.15 8.98 -18.39
C ILE A 154 24.19 9.62 -19.32
N ARG A 155 25.01 8.75 -19.94
CA ARG A 155 26.04 9.02 -20.95
C ARG A 155 26.88 10.28 -20.73
N LYS A 156 27.65 10.37 -19.62
CA LYS A 156 28.59 11.48 -19.37
C LYS A 156 27.92 12.87 -19.33
N GLY A 157 26.67 12.96 -18.85
CA GLY A 157 25.94 14.23 -18.72
C GLY A 157 25.09 14.63 -19.92
N LYS A 158 24.89 13.72 -20.90
CA LYS A 158 23.94 13.97 -21.99
C LYS A 158 22.49 13.84 -21.49
N PRO A 159 21.57 14.70 -21.95
CA PRO A 159 20.15 14.59 -21.61
C PRO A 159 19.57 13.21 -21.95
N CYS A 160 18.70 12.70 -21.08
CA CYS A 160 17.92 11.50 -21.35
C CYS A 160 16.96 11.76 -22.52
N GLN A 161 17.09 10.98 -23.60
CA GLN A 161 16.23 11.14 -24.79
C GLN A 161 14.92 10.35 -24.71
N GLY A 162 14.84 9.35 -23.83
CA GLY A 162 13.66 8.51 -23.65
C GLY A 162 13.84 7.51 -22.51
N ILE A 163 12.71 7.12 -21.91
CA ILE A 163 12.65 6.14 -20.82
C ILE A 163 11.81 4.97 -21.32
N LEU A 164 12.33 3.75 -21.18
CA LEU A 164 11.60 2.52 -21.41
C LEU A 164 11.44 1.80 -20.07
N GLY A 165 10.19 1.58 -19.66
CA GLY A 165 9.86 0.83 -18.45
C GLY A 165 9.35 -0.57 -18.81
N TYR A 166 9.80 -1.56 -18.06
CA TYR A 166 9.26 -2.92 -18.12
C TYR A 166 8.54 -3.22 -16.82
N ASP A 167 7.40 -3.88 -16.92
CA ASP A 167 6.64 -4.39 -15.79
C ASP A 167 6.36 -5.88 -15.98
N THR A 168 6.49 -6.63 -14.90
CA THR A 168 6.23 -8.07 -14.91
C THR A 168 4.75 -8.34 -14.66
N ASN A 169 4.10 -9.03 -15.60
CA ASN A 169 2.71 -9.44 -15.43
C ASN A 169 2.54 -10.35 -14.21
N ALA A 170 1.90 -9.83 -13.15
CA ALA A 170 1.53 -10.57 -11.95
C ALA A 170 2.70 -11.34 -11.28
N LEU A 171 3.82 -10.67 -11.05
CA LEU A 171 5.06 -11.25 -10.48
C LEU A 171 4.84 -12.23 -9.34
N TYR A 172 4.09 -11.84 -8.30
CA TYR A 172 3.86 -12.68 -7.12
C TYR A 172 2.99 -13.90 -7.43
N LEU A 173 2.02 -13.79 -8.34
CA LEU A 173 1.20 -14.94 -8.74
C LEU A 173 2.04 -15.96 -9.51
N TRP A 174 2.93 -15.49 -10.40
CA TRP A 174 3.88 -16.36 -11.08
C TRP A 174 4.86 -17.01 -10.10
N ALA A 175 5.37 -16.27 -9.12
CA ALA A 175 6.27 -16.80 -8.10
C ALA A 175 5.59 -17.89 -7.24
N ILE A 176 4.35 -17.65 -6.80
CA ILE A 176 3.57 -18.62 -6.02
C ILE A 176 3.19 -19.86 -6.84
N SER A 177 3.16 -19.78 -8.18
CA SER A 177 2.90 -20.94 -9.04
C SER A 177 4.14 -21.81 -9.27
N GLN A 178 5.32 -21.41 -8.81
CA GLN A 178 6.52 -22.24 -8.85
C GLN A 178 6.54 -23.24 -7.67
N ASP A 179 7.53 -24.13 -7.64
CA ASP A 179 7.76 -24.99 -6.50
C ASP A 179 8.05 -24.15 -5.25
N MET A 180 7.25 -24.33 -4.20
CA MET A 180 7.35 -23.59 -2.94
C MET A 180 7.53 -24.57 -1.76
N PRO A 181 8.40 -24.26 -0.79
CA PRO A 181 8.53 -25.08 0.42
C PRO A 181 7.21 -25.04 1.20
N CYS A 182 6.52 -26.17 1.27
CA CYS A 182 5.23 -26.32 1.92
C CYS A 182 5.15 -27.65 2.69
N GLY A 183 4.13 -27.80 3.52
CA GLY A 183 3.92 -29.02 4.30
C GLY A 183 4.76 -29.06 5.58
N GLU A 184 5.24 -30.26 5.92
CA GLU A 184 5.92 -30.50 7.19
C GLU A 184 7.36 -30.00 7.14
N HIS A 185 7.59 -28.84 7.74
CA HIS A 185 8.91 -28.24 7.82
C HIS A 185 9.81 -29.04 8.77
N GLN A 186 10.97 -29.46 8.27
CA GLN A 186 11.98 -30.17 9.05
C GLN A 186 13.29 -29.38 9.04
N VAL A 187 13.95 -29.35 10.20
CA VAL A 187 15.33 -28.85 10.29
C VAL A 187 16.25 -30.02 10.03
N VAL A 188 16.98 -29.97 8.93
CA VAL A 188 17.94 -31.01 8.53
C VAL A 188 19.33 -30.61 9.01
N GLN A 189 20.06 -31.56 9.60
CA GLN A 189 21.46 -31.33 9.98
C GLN A 189 22.33 -31.20 8.74
N VAL A 190 23.33 -30.31 8.81
CA VAL A 190 24.30 -30.11 7.73
C VAL A 190 25.00 -31.43 7.41
N TYR A 191 25.09 -31.77 6.12
CA TYR A 191 25.75 -32.96 5.63
C TYR A 191 26.82 -32.60 4.58
N PRO A 192 27.84 -33.45 4.34
CA PRO A 192 29.02 -33.08 3.57
C PRO A 192 28.74 -32.57 2.14
N ASP A 193 27.72 -33.13 1.48
CA ASP A 193 27.40 -32.84 0.07
C ASP A 193 26.38 -31.71 -0.12
N ILE A 194 25.90 -31.05 0.94
CA ILE A 194 24.82 -30.03 0.83
C ILE A 194 25.16 -28.90 -0.14
N LEU A 195 26.42 -28.45 -0.15
CA LEU A 195 26.85 -27.37 -1.05
C LEU A 195 26.82 -27.82 -2.51
N LYS A 196 27.19 -29.08 -2.77
CA LYS A 196 27.11 -29.66 -4.10
C LYS A 196 25.65 -29.76 -4.54
N ASP A 197 24.77 -30.22 -3.66
CA ASP A 197 23.34 -30.36 -3.98
C ASP A 197 22.67 -29.00 -4.27
N VAL A 198 23.07 -27.95 -3.56
CA VAL A 198 22.61 -26.58 -3.84
C VAL A 198 23.10 -26.11 -5.21
N LEU A 199 24.38 -26.33 -5.53
CA LEU A 199 24.98 -25.91 -6.81
C LEU A 199 24.42 -26.69 -8.01
N ASP A 200 24.10 -27.97 -7.81
CA ASP A 200 23.56 -28.87 -8.84
C ASP A 200 22.02 -28.76 -8.95
N ASN A 201 21.37 -27.88 -8.17
CA ASN A 201 19.90 -27.72 -8.07
C ASN A 201 19.15 -29.01 -7.68
N THR A 202 19.78 -29.90 -6.91
CA THR A 202 19.15 -31.11 -6.37
C THR A 202 18.62 -30.88 -4.95
N PHE A 203 19.08 -29.85 -4.25
CA PHE A 203 18.51 -29.40 -2.98
C PHE A 203 17.31 -28.47 -3.21
N PHE A 204 16.20 -28.75 -2.54
CA PHE A 204 15.03 -27.87 -2.50
C PHE A 204 14.68 -27.52 -1.05
N GLY A 205 14.86 -26.26 -0.67
CA GLY A 205 14.62 -25.80 0.69
C GLY A 205 15.27 -24.46 1.00
N MET A 206 15.41 -24.18 2.29
CA MET A 206 16.11 -23.00 2.81
C MET A 206 17.43 -23.44 3.44
N ILE A 207 18.49 -22.66 3.25
CA ILE A 207 19.80 -22.89 3.86
C ILE A 207 20.22 -21.67 4.67
N GLU A 208 20.74 -21.91 5.87
CA GLU A 208 21.41 -20.91 6.69
C GLU A 208 22.91 -21.03 6.43
N CYS A 209 23.52 -19.97 5.89
CA CYS A 209 24.94 -19.97 5.54
C CYS A 209 25.55 -18.57 5.61
N ASP A 210 26.88 -18.55 5.77
CA ASP A 210 27.68 -17.34 5.57
C ASP A 210 27.91 -17.11 4.08
N ILE A 211 27.83 -15.86 3.66
CA ILE A 211 27.98 -15.45 2.27
C ILE A 211 29.03 -14.36 2.18
N ALA A 212 29.96 -14.51 1.24
CA ALA A 212 30.97 -13.51 0.92
C ALA A 212 30.99 -13.25 -0.59
N VAL A 213 31.13 -11.98 -0.96
CA VAL A 213 31.36 -11.60 -2.36
C VAL A 213 32.86 -11.71 -2.64
N PRO A 214 33.30 -12.52 -3.63
CA PRO A 214 34.69 -12.57 -4.03
C PRO A 214 35.22 -11.18 -4.38
N GLU A 215 36.47 -10.87 -4.01
CA GLU A 215 37.03 -9.51 -4.12
C GLU A 215 36.87 -8.91 -5.52
N HIS A 216 37.14 -9.71 -6.55
CA HIS A 216 37.05 -9.32 -7.95
C HIS A 216 35.61 -9.06 -8.46
N LEU A 217 34.58 -9.42 -7.68
CA LEU A 217 33.16 -9.22 -8.03
C LEU A 217 32.49 -8.09 -7.22
N LYS A 218 33.18 -7.49 -6.23
CA LYS A 218 32.57 -6.45 -5.38
C LYS A 218 32.07 -5.25 -6.20
N GLU A 219 32.86 -4.78 -7.16
CA GLU A 219 32.48 -3.64 -8.02
C GLU A 219 31.22 -3.97 -8.84
N HIS A 220 31.11 -5.20 -9.36
CA HIS A 220 29.96 -5.64 -10.13
C HIS A 220 28.65 -5.58 -9.32
N PHE A 221 28.67 -6.10 -8.09
CA PHE A 221 27.49 -6.15 -7.23
C PHE A 221 27.20 -4.86 -6.46
N THR A 222 28.11 -3.87 -6.49
CA THR A 222 27.90 -2.56 -5.84
C THR A 222 26.63 -1.87 -6.34
N GLY A 223 26.28 -2.04 -7.61
CA GLY A 223 25.08 -1.42 -8.20
C GLY A 223 23.77 -2.14 -7.88
N MET A 224 23.81 -3.42 -7.49
CA MET A 224 22.63 -4.24 -7.21
C MET A 224 23.04 -5.43 -6.33
N PRO A 225 23.00 -5.30 -5.00
CA PRO A 225 23.20 -6.45 -4.13
C PRO A 225 22.08 -7.46 -4.37
N LEU A 226 22.44 -8.74 -4.52
CA LEU A 226 21.49 -9.82 -4.82
C LEU A 226 20.78 -10.37 -3.58
N ILE A 227 21.18 -9.92 -2.39
CA ILE A 227 20.67 -10.42 -1.11
C ILE A 227 20.15 -9.24 -0.31
N PHE A 228 18.88 -9.34 0.10
CA PHE A 228 18.23 -8.38 0.97
C PHE A 228 17.98 -9.07 2.31
N LYS A 229 18.40 -8.43 3.39
CA LYS A 229 18.17 -8.92 4.75
C LYS A 229 17.71 -7.77 5.61
N ASN A 230 16.76 -8.03 6.50
CA ASN A 230 16.42 -7.11 7.57
C ASN A 230 17.57 -7.16 8.57
N VAL A 231 18.45 -6.16 8.54
CA VAL A 231 19.53 -6.00 9.51
C VAL A 231 19.44 -4.62 10.14
N GLU A 232 19.67 -4.55 11.44
CA GLU A 232 19.91 -3.28 12.10
C GLU A 232 21.30 -2.79 11.68
N ILE A 233 21.34 -1.69 10.92
CA ILE A 233 22.60 -1.05 10.54
C ILE A 233 22.99 -0.14 11.70
N THR A 234 24.08 -0.47 12.38
CA THR A 234 24.65 0.34 13.45
C THR A 234 25.59 1.40 12.86
N CYS A 235 25.97 2.40 13.66
CA CYS A 235 26.96 3.40 13.23
C CYS A 235 28.32 2.78 12.85
N ASN A 236 28.64 1.60 13.39
CA ASN A 236 29.89 0.89 13.09
C ASN A 236 29.89 0.24 11.70
N ASP A 237 28.70 0.04 11.12
CA ASP A 237 28.51 -0.57 9.79
C ASP A 237 28.58 0.48 8.67
N LEU A 238 28.63 1.77 9.01
CA LEU A 238 28.69 2.88 8.06
C LEU A 238 30.14 3.14 7.64
N SER A 239 30.37 3.30 6.33
CA SER A 239 31.67 3.79 5.84
C SER A 239 31.88 5.26 6.24
N SER A 240 33.16 5.69 6.28
CA SER A 240 33.55 7.09 6.56
C SER A 240 32.81 8.11 5.70
N ASP A 241 32.43 7.72 4.48
CA ASP A 241 31.85 8.58 3.47
C ASP A 241 30.33 8.78 3.66
N THR A 242 29.69 7.95 4.48
CA THR A 242 28.23 7.98 4.71
C THR A 242 27.81 9.00 5.77
N GLY A 243 28.77 9.70 6.40
CA GLY A 243 28.53 10.86 7.25
C GLY A 243 28.08 10.53 8.67
N THR A 244 28.84 11.04 9.64
CA THR A 244 28.57 11.16 11.09
C THR A 244 27.17 10.78 11.56
N CYS A 245 27.08 9.75 12.41
CA CYS A 245 25.91 9.47 13.23
C CYS A 245 25.55 10.70 14.08
N GLN A 246 24.68 11.58 13.57
CA GLN A 246 24.03 12.59 14.39
C GLN A 246 22.88 11.90 15.11
N THR A 247 23.06 11.67 16.41
CA THR A 247 22.00 11.33 17.35
C THR A 247 20.95 12.43 17.33
N ARG A 248 19.90 12.26 16.51
CA ARG A 248 18.65 12.99 16.70
C ARG A 248 17.96 12.38 17.91
N SER A 249 18.24 12.96 19.08
CA SER A 249 17.39 12.79 20.26
C SER A 249 15.99 13.28 19.88
N GLN A 250 15.05 12.36 19.68
CA GLN A 250 13.64 12.71 19.54
C GLN A 250 13.16 13.24 20.91
N LYS A 251 12.63 14.46 20.91
CA LYS A 251 11.68 14.93 21.91
C LYS A 251 10.28 14.56 21.45
#